data_AF-A0A0U2SBX7-F1
#
_entry.id   AF-A0A0U2SBX7-F1
#
_cell.length_a   1.000
_cell.length_b   1.000
_cell.length_c   1.000
_cell.angle_alpha   90.00
_cell.angle_beta   90.00
_cell.angle_gamma   90.00
#
_symmetry.space_group_name_H-M   'P 1'
#
loop_
_entity.id
_entity.type
_entity.pdbx_description
1 polymer ?
#
loop_
_entity_poly.entity_id
_entity_poly.type
_entity_poly.pdbx_seq_one_letter_code
_entity_poly.pdbx_strand_id
1 'polypeptide(L)'
;MVVLLYSLLIFFCLSLVIYFFTSSLFNQNNNVNILWASPYECGFSPSSLSFNCFSFTYFSLLVFFVIFDLEISLLLNMPEQGLLYNNFYYYFFFISILVVGFLLELFLGYVRWGY
;
A
#
# COMPACT_ATOMS: atom_id res chain seq x y z
N MET A 1 -1.93 31.15 19.09
CA MET A 1 -1.23 31.27 17.80
C MET A 1 0.28 31.42 17.96
N VAL A 2 0.77 32.36 18.78
CA VAL A 2 2.23 32.55 19.01
C VAL A 2 2.92 31.30 19.61
N VAL A 3 2.26 30.60 20.55
CA VAL A 3 2.80 29.35 21.13
C VAL A 3 2.97 28.24 20.07
N LEU A 4 2.02 28.14 19.12
CA LEU A 4 2.11 27.18 18.03
C LEU A 4 3.27 27.52 17.08
N LEU A 5 3.46 28.80 16.74
CA LEU A 5 4.60 29.25 15.93
C LEU A 5 5.95 28.93 16.59
N TYR A 6 6.08 29.13 17.90
CA TYR A 6 7.29 28.81 18.63
C TYR A 6 7.56 27.29 18.64
N SER A 7 6.52 26.47 18.86
CA SER A 7 6.67 25.01 18.81
C SER A 7 7.13 24.52 17.43
N LEU A 8 6.59 25.08 16.35
CA LEU A 8 6.99 24.72 14.98
C LEU A 8 8.43 25.10 14.67
N LEU A 9 8.89 26.27 15.14
CA LEU A 9 10.28 26.70 14.98
C LEU A 9 11.26 25.77 15.69
N ILE A 10 10.90 25.29 16.90
CA ILE A 10 11.72 24.33 17.64
C ILE A 10 11.83 23.00 16.89
N PHE A 11 10.70 22.45 16.42
CA PHE A 11 10.69 21.20 15.66
C PHE A 11 11.50 21.32 14.36
N PHE A 12 11.39 22.44 13.66
CA PHE A 12 12.15 22.69 12.44
C PHE A 12 13.66 22.74 12.71
N CYS A 13 14.09 23.45 13.75
CA CYS A 13 15.50 23.51 14.15
C CYS A 13 16.05 22.12 14.52
N LEU A 14 15.30 21.33 15.30
CA LEU A 14 15.70 19.97 15.65
C LEU A 14 15.83 19.07 14.41
N SER A 15 14.91 19.18 13.46
CA SER A 15 14.95 18.39 12.22
C SER A 15 16.18 18.70 11.37
N LEU A 16 16.59 19.97 11.31
CA LEU A 16 17.79 20.39 10.58
C LEU A 16 19.07 19.85 11.23
N VAL A 17 19.14 19.89 12.56
CA VAL A 17 20.30 19.35 13.31
C VAL A 17 20.43 17.86 13.05
N ILE A 18 19.33 17.10 13.17
CA ILE A 18 19.34 15.65 12.92
C ILE A 18 19.75 15.36 11.48
N TYR A 19 19.13 16.04 10.50
CA TYR A 19 19.45 15.86 9.09
C TYR A 19 20.93 16.11 8.79
N PHE A 20 21.50 17.18 9.35
CA PHE A 20 22.91 17.53 9.18
C PHE A 20 23.85 16.41 9.68
N PHE A 21 23.61 15.87 10.88
CA PHE A 21 24.42 14.79 11.43
C PHE A 21 24.25 13.45 10.70
N THR A 22 23.04 13.16 10.22
CA THR A 22 22.78 11.93 9.44
C THR A 22 23.18 12.04 7.97
N SER A 23 23.55 13.23 7.52
CA SER A 23 23.85 13.45 6.11
C SER A 23 25.07 12.63 5.67
N SER A 24 24.96 12.08 4.46
CA SER A 24 26.04 11.35 3.79
C SER A 24 27.33 12.17 3.61
N LEU A 25 27.30 13.49 3.84
CA LEU A 25 28.45 14.38 3.75
C LEU A 25 29.47 14.12 4.89
N PHE A 26 29.01 13.81 6.10
CA PHE A 26 29.90 13.50 7.23
C PHE A 26 30.21 12.01 7.35
N ASN A 27 29.31 11.14 6.86
CA ASN A 27 29.47 9.69 6.92
C ASN A 27 29.87 9.09 5.55
N GLN A 28 30.74 9.79 4.82
CA GLN A 28 31.24 9.32 3.54
C GLN A 28 32.38 8.30 3.77
N ASN A 29 32.00 7.06 4.10
CA ASN A 29 32.95 5.96 4.05
C ASN A 29 33.08 5.50 2.59
N ASN A 30 33.95 6.18 1.82
CA ASN A 30 34.12 5.96 0.37
C ASN A 30 34.70 4.57 0.00
N ASN A 31 35.12 3.78 1.00
CA ASN A 31 35.61 2.42 0.79
C ASN A 31 34.48 1.39 0.93
N VAL A 32 33.47 1.52 0.08
CA VAL A 32 32.46 0.46 -0.05
C VAL A 32 33.10 -0.68 -0.85
N ASN A 33 33.47 -1.75 -0.15
CA ASN A 33 33.97 -2.96 -0.81
C ASN A 33 32.88 -3.50 -1.74
N ILE A 34 33.23 -3.72 -3.02
CA ILE A 34 32.31 -4.16 -4.09
C ILE A 34 31.55 -5.45 -3.71
N LEU A 35 32.14 -6.30 -2.87
CA LEU A 35 31.49 -7.51 -2.33
C LEU A 35 30.34 -7.19 -1.37
N TRP A 36 30.46 -6.15 -0.54
CA TRP A 36 29.39 -5.70 0.36
C TRP A 36 28.33 -4.86 -0.36
N ALA A 37 28.67 -4.30 -1.52
CA ALA A 37 27.72 -3.62 -2.40
C ALA A 37 26.99 -4.58 -3.36
N SER A 38 27.32 -5.87 -3.35
CA SER A 38 26.66 -6.84 -4.20
C SER A 38 25.29 -7.23 -3.59
N PRO A 39 24.25 -7.46 -4.42
CA PRO A 39 22.91 -7.81 -3.93
C PRO A 39 22.85 -9.18 -3.23
N TYR A 40 23.89 -10.00 -3.36
CA TYR A 40 23.98 -11.33 -2.77
C TYR A 40 25.31 -11.52 -2.03
N GLU A 41 25.24 -11.78 -0.74
CA GLU A 41 26.42 -11.99 0.12
C GLU A 41 27.23 -13.24 -0.23
N CYS A 42 26.63 -14.20 -0.95
CA CYS A 42 27.27 -15.45 -1.34
C CYS A 42 28.12 -15.36 -2.62
N GLY A 43 28.37 -14.16 -3.16
CA GLY A 43 29.25 -13.97 -4.32
C GLY A 43 28.67 -14.44 -5.67
N PHE A 44 27.34 -14.62 -5.73
CA PHE A 44 26.67 -14.89 -6.98
C PHE A 44 26.62 -13.62 -7.84
N SER A 45 27.13 -13.70 -9.06
CA SER A 45 26.83 -12.68 -10.07
C SER A 45 25.32 -12.61 -10.25
N PRO A 46 24.70 -11.41 -10.33
CA PRO A 46 23.30 -11.30 -10.70
C PRO A 46 23.12 -11.76 -12.15
N SER A 47 23.05 -13.07 -12.36
CA SER A 47 22.84 -13.69 -13.67
C SER A 47 21.35 -13.71 -13.95
N SER A 48 20.79 -12.56 -14.25
CA SER A 48 19.60 -12.45 -15.11
C SER A 48 19.29 -10.99 -15.34
N LEU A 49 18.97 -10.65 -16.59
CA LEU A 49 18.09 -9.51 -16.85
C LEU A 49 16.94 -9.56 -15.86
N SER A 50 16.60 -8.43 -15.25
CA SER A 50 15.37 -8.26 -14.50
C SER A 50 14.20 -8.45 -15.46
N PHE A 51 13.92 -9.70 -15.84
CA PHE A 51 12.59 -10.06 -16.23
C PHE A 51 11.76 -9.68 -15.02
N ASN A 52 10.93 -8.66 -15.18
CA ASN A 52 9.80 -8.48 -14.29
C ASN A 52 8.94 -9.73 -14.49
N CYS A 53 9.30 -10.82 -13.81
CA CYS A 53 8.45 -11.96 -13.52
C CYS A 53 7.41 -11.46 -12.51
N PHE A 54 6.68 -10.41 -12.88
CA PHE A 54 5.51 -9.99 -12.16
C PHE A 54 4.46 -11.03 -12.49
N SER A 55 4.06 -11.80 -11.48
CA SER A 55 2.98 -12.74 -11.69
C SER A 55 1.70 -11.94 -11.92
N PHE A 56 0.94 -12.32 -12.95
CA PHE A 56 -0.38 -11.72 -13.23
C PHE A 56 -1.32 -11.77 -12.02
N THR A 57 -1.06 -12.68 -11.07
CA THR A 57 -1.79 -12.79 -9.81
C THR A 57 -1.70 -11.52 -8.95
N TYR A 58 -0.52 -10.88 -8.85
CA TYR A 58 -0.38 -9.64 -8.08
C TYR A 58 -1.09 -8.46 -8.76
N PHE A 59 -1.10 -8.43 -10.10
CA PHE A 59 -1.85 -7.43 -10.85
C PHE A 59 -3.36 -7.56 -10.57
N SER A 60 -3.88 -8.79 -10.67
CA SER A 60 -5.30 -9.08 -10.43
C SER A 60 -5.72 -8.70 -9.01
N LEU A 61 -4.87 -8.97 -8.02
CA LEU A 61 -5.13 -8.61 -6.63
C LEU A 61 -5.26 -7.10 -6.45
N LEU A 62 -4.38 -6.31 -7.07
CA LEU A 62 -4.43 -4.85 -6.99
C LEU A 62 -5.75 -4.31 -7.58
N VAL A 63 -6.17 -4.82 -8.74
CA VAL A 63 -7.44 -4.41 -9.36
C VAL A 63 -8.62 -4.78 -8.48
N PHE A 64 -8.66 -6.00 -7.92
CA PHE A 64 -9.73 -6.41 -7.00
C PHE A 64 -9.76 -5.55 -5.75
N PHE A 65 -8.60 -5.25 -5.16
CA PHE A 65 -8.52 -4.41 -3.98
C PHE A 65 -9.14 -3.03 -4.23
N VAL A 66 -8.84 -2.40 -5.37
CA VAL A 66 -9.41 -1.08 -5.72
C VAL A 66 -10.93 -1.14 -5.88
N ILE A 67 -11.46 -2.19 -6.51
CA ILE A 67 -12.91 -2.35 -6.72
C ILE A 67 -13.62 -2.58 -5.38
N PHE A 68 -13.12 -3.51 -4.55
CA PHE A 68 -13.71 -3.80 -3.24
C PHE A 68 -13.64 -2.61 -2.28
N ASP A 69 -12.56 -1.81 -2.32
CA ASP A 69 -12.44 -0.61 -1.48
C ASP A 69 -13.47 0.47 -1.88
N LEU A 70 -13.73 0.63 -3.18
CA LEU A 70 -14.79 1.51 -3.69
C LEU A 70 -16.18 1.04 -3.23
N GLU A 71 -16.46 -0.25 -3.30
CA GLU A 71 -17.74 -0.83 -2.90
C GLU A 71 -17.99 -0.68 -1.39
N ILE A 72 -16.98 -0.89 -0.55
CA ILE A 72 -17.06 -0.65 0.90
C ILE A 72 -17.28 0.83 1.20
N SER A 73 -16.59 1.72 0.48
CA SER A 73 -16.77 3.17 0.62
C SER A 73 -18.23 3.60 0.36
N LEU A 74 -18.92 2.94 -0.59
CA LEU A 74 -20.35 3.19 -0.84
C LEU A 74 -21.25 2.68 0.29
N LEU A 75 -20.88 1.58 0.95
CA LEU A 75 -21.61 1.02 2.09
C LEU A 75 -21.44 1.83 3.39
N LEU A 76 -20.40 2.67 3.50
CA LEU A 76 -20.10 3.46 4.71
C LEU A 76 -21.24 4.43 5.11
N ASN A 77 -22.07 4.85 4.16
CA ASN A 77 -23.23 5.72 4.43
C ASN A 77 -24.46 4.97 4.98
N MET A 78 -24.44 3.63 5.01
CA MET A 78 -25.53 2.81 5.54
C MET A 78 -25.80 3.03 7.04
N PRO A 79 -24.83 3.11 7.96
CA PRO A 79 -25.13 3.38 9.37
C PRO A 79 -25.68 4.79 9.63
N GLU A 80 -25.43 5.76 8.74
CA GLU A 80 -25.80 7.16 8.93
C GLU A 80 -27.28 7.44 8.67
N GLN A 81 -27.96 6.64 7.84
CA GLN A 81 -29.40 6.81 7.65
C GLN A 81 -30.14 6.12 8.82
N GLY A 82 -31.07 6.81 9.48
CA GLY A 82 -31.67 6.37 10.76
C GLY A 82 -32.72 5.25 10.63
N LEU A 83 -33.35 4.87 11.74
CA LEU A 83 -34.28 3.72 11.90
C LEU A 83 -35.47 3.58 10.92
N LEU A 84 -35.81 4.60 10.13
CA LEU A 84 -36.96 4.60 9.23
C LEU A 84 -36.50 4.39 7.77
N TYR A 85 -36.32 3.13 7.36
CA TYR A 85 -35.75 2.82 6.05
C TYR A 85 -36.74 2.33 5.00
N ASN A 86 -36.98 3.16 3.98
CA ASN A 86 -37.41 2.68 2.66
C ASN A 86 -36.22 2.20 1.81
N ASN A 87 -35.01 2.74 2.02
CA ASN A 87 -33.85 2.48 1.17
C ASN A 87 -33.09 1.19 1.50
N PHE A 88 -33.46 0.48 2.57
CA PHE A 88 -32.80 -0.76 2.99
C PHE A 88 -32.81 -1.83 1.89
N TYR A 89 -33.90 -1.89 1.11
CA TYR A 89 -34.01 -2.82 -0.01
C TYR A 89 -32.90 -2.60 -1.07
N TYR A 90 -32.55 -1.35 -1.35
CA TYR A 90 -31.48 -1.05 -2.31
C TYR A 90 -30.10 -1.47 -1.79
N TYR A 91 -29.81 -1.26 -0.51
CA TYR A 91 -28.57 -1.75 0.11
C TYR A 91 -28.48 -3.27 0.13
N PHE A 92 -29.58 -3.95 0.44
CA PHE A 92 -29.64 -5.42 0.42
C PHE A 92 -29.44 -5.97 -0.99
N PHE A 93 -30.07 -5.33 -1.98
CA PHE A 93 -29.89 -5.67 -3.39
C PHE A 93 -28.44 -5.44 -3.84
N PHE A 94 -27.83 -4.33 -3.43
CA PHE A 94 -26.42 -4.04 -3.70
C PHE A 94 -25.48 -5.09 -3.10
N ILE A 95 -25.68 -5.47 -1.82
CA ILE A 95 -24.91 -6.55 -1.18
C ILE A 95 -25.11 -7.89 -1.90
N SER A 96 -26.32 -8.19 -2.38
CA SER A 96 -26.56 -9.44 -3.12
C SER A 96 -25.76 -9.50 -4.43
N ILE A 97 -25.64 -8.37 -5.14
CA ILE A 97 -24.81 -8.26 -6.35
C ILE A 97 -23.32 -8.45 -6.03
N LEU A 98 -22.85 -7.82 -4.94
CA LEU A 98 -21.46 -7.97 -4.48
C LEU A 98 -21.10 -9.43 -4.21
N VAL A 99 -21.97 -10.16 -3.49
CA VAL A 99 -21.75 -11.58 -3.18
C VAL A 99 -21.69 -12.42 -4.46
N VAL A 100 -22.59 -12.17 -5.42
CA VAL A 100 -22.59 -12.89 -6.70
C VAL A 100 -21.34 -12.59 -7.52
N GLY A 101 -20.92 -11.33 -7.60
CA GLY A 101 -19.70 -10.91 -8.30
C GLY A 101 -18.46 -11.60 -7.72
N PHE A 102 -18.30 -11.57 -6.39
CA PHE A 102 -17.20 -12.23 -5.72
C PHE A 102 -17.19 -13.74 -5.91
N LEU A 103 -18.36 -14.40 -5.85
CA LEU A 103 -18.46 -15.84 -6.12
C LEU A 103 -18.04 -16.18 -7.55
N LEU A 104 -18.46 -15.40 -8.55
CA LEU A 104 -18.03 -15.59 -9.94
C LEU A 104 -16.51 -15.49 -10.07
N GLU A 105 -15.89 -14.48 -9.47
CA GLU A 105 -14.43 -14.30 -9.49
C GLU A 105 -13.68 -15.47 -8.85
N LEU A 106 -14.19 -15.99 -7.73
CA LEU A 106 -13.65 -17.19 -7.08
C LEU A 106 -13.72 -18.42 -8.01
N PHE A 107 -14.86 -18.62 -8.67
CA PHE A 107 -15.03 -19.74 -9.60
C PHE A 107 -14.17 -19.62 -10.85
N LEU A 108 -13.93 -18.41 -11.36
CA LEU A 108 -13.01 -18.17 -12.48
C LEU A 108 -11.53 -18.35 -12.09
N GLY A 109 -11.22 -18.38 -10.80
CA GLY A 109 -9.89 -18.73 -10.31
C GLY A 109 -8.86 -17.60 -10.43
N TYR A 110 -9.30 -16.34 -10.55
CA TYR A 110 -8.41 -15.18 -10.53
C TYR A 110 -7.70 -15.00 -9.18
N VAL A 111 -8.27 -15.58 -8.11
CA VAL A 111 -7.72 -15.60 -6.74
C VAL A 111 -7.07 -16.97 -6.43
N ARG A 112 -6.53 -17.67 -7.43
CA ARG A 112 -5.74 -18.88 -7.17
C ARG A 112 -4.30 -18.49 -6.84
N TRP A 113 -3.94 -18.65 -5.58
CA TRP A 113 -2.56 -18.62 -5.11
C TRP A 113 -1.93 -19.98 -5.44
N GLY A 114 -1.47 -20.13 -6.67
CA GLY A 114 -0.58 -21.22 -7.07
C GLY A 114 0.85 -20.74 -7.01
N TYR A 115 1.71 -21.47 -6.28
CA TYR A 115 3.16 -21.39 -6.48
C TYR A 115 3.52 -21.78 -7.91
#